data_AF-A0AB33A3F3-F1
#
_entry.id   AF-A0AB33A3F3-F1
#
_cell.length_a   1.000
_cell.length_b   1.000
_cell.length_c   1.000
_cell.angle_alpha   90.00
_cell.angle_beta   90.00
_cell.angle_gamma   90.00
#
_symmetry.space_group_name_H-M   'P 1'
#
loop_
_entity.id
_entity.type
_entity.pdbx_description
1 polymer ?
#
loop_
_entity_poly.entity_id
_entity_poly.type
_entity_poly.pdbx_seq_one_letter_code
_entity_poly.pdbx_strand_id
1 'polypeptide(L)'
;MPSRYAQFKEKLPISRLSDEALLAFRVLFDDPLDIVDLAQDISDLTLYPERLKDSYRKEWEAYVLKALAFEIKQHTDVSPAEFIELVMNKVEAIQQNNDTYQNLLRQVHHAKSILQSENTVVFPTPMRQQLTAFLLPITTISPPKK
;
A
#
# COMPACT_ATOMS: atom_id res chain seq x y z
N MET A 1 -16.45 -28.61 -12.03
CA MET A 1 -17.01 -27.43 -11.32
C MET A 1 -15.84 -26.67 -10.69
N PRO A 2 -15.62 -25.38 -10.99
CA PRO A 2 -14.57 -24.60 -10.32
C PRO A 2 -14.84 -24.54 -8.81
N SER A 3 -13.79 -24.59 -8.00
CA SER A 3 -13.93 -24.51 -6.55
C SER A 3 -14.64 -23.20 -6.14
N ARG A 4 -15.35 -23.22 -5.01
CA ARG A 4 -16.05 -22.04 -4.46
C ARG A 4 -15.12 -20.81 -4.38
N TYR A 5 -13.87 -21.04 -3.97
CA TYR A 5 -12.83 -20.02 -3.92
C TYR A 5 -12.40 -19.52 -5.31
N ALA A 6 -12.32 -20.39 -6.33
CA ALA A 6 -12.00 -19.96 -7.69
C ALA A 6 -13.09 -19.06 -8.27
N GLN A 7 -14.36 -19.39 -8.04
CA GLN A 7 -15.50 -18.55 -8.44
C GLN A 7 -15.50 -17.19 -7.74
N PHE A 8 -15.14 -17.17 -6.46
CA PHE A 8 -14.97 -15.93 -5.69
C PHE A 8 -13.84 -15.06 -6.26
N LYS A 9 -12.66 -15.64 -6.50
CA LYS A 9 -11.49 -14.91 -7.01
C LYS A 9 -11.74 -14.30 -8.40
N GLU A 10 -12.54 -14.96 -9.23
CA GLU A 10 -12.96 -14.43 -10.52
C GLU A 10 -13.88 -13.21 -10.38
N LYS A 11 -14.80 -13.24 -9.41
CA LYS A 11 -15.77 -12.17 -9.17
C LYS A 11 -15.20 -10.97 -8.39
N LEU A 12 -14.23 -11.20 -7.51
CA LEU A 12 -13.57 -10.16 -6.73
C LEU A 12 -12.04 -10.19 -6.97
N PRO A 13 -11.56 -9.57 -8.05
CA PRO A 13 -10.13 -9.50 -8.33
C PRO A 13 -9.45 -8.47 -7.40
N ILE A 14 -8.95 -8.94 -6.25
CA ILE A 14 -8.29 -8.11 -5.21
C ILE A 14 -7.20 -7.20 -5.79
N SER A 15 -6.47 -7.66 -6.81
CA SER A 15 -5.41 -6.87 -7.44
C SER A 15 -5.89 -5.59 -8.14
N ARG A 16 -7.17 -5.51 -8.48
CA ARG A 16 -7.78 -4.33 -9.12
C ARG A 16 -8.38 -3.35 -8.11
N LEU A 17 -8.35 -3.67 -6.82
CA LEU A 17 -8.83 -2.76 -5.79
C LEU A 17 -7.91 -1.54 -5.69
N SER A 18 -8.53 -0.40 -5.39
CA SER A 18 -7.80 0.81 -5.04
C SER A 18 -7.09 0.62 -3.70
N ASP A 19 -6.06 1.43 -3.43
CA ASP A 19 -5.33 1.34 -2.15
C ASP A 19 -6.26 1.62 -0.96
N GLU A 20 -7.26 2.48 -1.16
CA GLU A 20 -8.25 2.87 -0.16
C GLU A 20 -9.19 1.72 0.19
N ALA A 21 -9.65 0.96 -0.81
CA ALA A 21 -10.44 -0.24 -0.60
C ALA A 21 -9.58 -1.35 0.01
N LEU A 22 -8.36 -1.56 -0.48
CA LEU A 22 -7.45 -2.57 0.02
C LEU A 22 -7.07 -2.32 1.49
N LEU A 23 -6.85 -1.07 1.88
CA LEU A 23 -6.62 -0.68 3.27
C LEU A 23 -7.84 -1.00 4.14
N ALA A 24 -9.06 -0.72 3.66
CA ALA A 24 -10.27 -1.04 4.41
C ALA A 24 -10.43 -2.55 4.61
N PHE A 25 -10.09 -3.36 3.62
CA PHE A 25 -9.99 -4.82 3.78
C PHE A 25 -8.94 -5.22 4.80
N ARG A 26 -7.77 -4.59 4.78
CA ARG A 26 -6.68 -4.89 5.72
C ARG A 26 -7.05 -4.54 7.16
N VAL A 27 -7.81 -3.45 7.37
CA VAL A 27 -8.40 -3.07 8.67
C VAL A 27 -9.51 -4.02 9.09
N LEU A 28 -10.39 -4.41 8.17
CA LEU A 28 -11.49 -5.34 8.45
C LEU A 28 -10.97 -6.69 8.98
N PHE A 29 -9.87 -7.17 8.41
CA PHE A 29 -9.23 -8.42 8.80
C PHE A 29 -8.06 -8.23 9.77
N ASP A 30 -7.84 -7.04 10.31
CA ASP A 30 -6.69 -6.79 11.16
C ASP A 30 -6.76 -7.63 12.43
N ASP A 31 -5.83 -8.57 12.54
CA ASP A 31 -5.69 -9.46 13.69
C ASP A 31 -4.64 -8.86 14.64
N PRO A 32 -5.01 -8.49 15.88
CA PRO A 32 -4.07 -7.98 16.88
C PRO A 32 -2.90 -8.92 17.20
N LEU A 33 -2.99 -10.20 16.81
CA LEU A 33 -1.97 -11.22 17.06
C LEU A 33 -1.05 -11.48 15.86
N ASP A 34 -1.22 -10.77 14.73
CA ASP A 34 -0.36 -10.96 13.55
C ASP A 34 0.97 -10.21 13.67
N ILE A 35 2.01 -10.77 13.06
CA ILE A 35 3.41 -10.31 13.14
C ILE A 35 3.60 -8.95 12.43
N VAL A 36 2.65 -8.56 11.57
CA VAL A 36 2.71 -7.34 10.76
C VAL A 36 1.76 -6.29 11.35
N ASP A 37 2.34 -5.28 12.00
CA ASP A 37 1.62 -4.13 12.52
C ASP A 37 1.30 -3.15 11.37
N LEU A 38 0.05 -3.19 10.91
CA LEU A 38 -0.44 -2.28 9.87
C LEU A 38 -0.20 -0.82 10.24
N ALA A 39 -0.34 -0.43 11.51
CA ALA A 39 -0.11 0.94 11.93
C ALA A 39 1.36 1.34 11.78
N GLN A 40 2.29 0.41 12.06
CA GLN A 40 3.71 0.63 11.85
C GLN A 40 4.06 0.76 10.36
N ASP A 41 3.56 -0.13 9.50
CA ASP A 41 3.77 -0.06 8.04
C ASP A 41 3.28 1.29 7.48
N ILE A 42 2.11 1.74 7.93
CA ILE A 42 1.54 3.02 7.53
C ILE A 42 2.34 4.20 8.07
N SER A 43 2.85 4.10 9.30
CA SER A 43 3.73 5.12 9.87
C SER A 43 5.03 5.24 9.07
N ASP A 44 5.63 4.12 8.64
CA ASP A 44 6.86 4.10 7.85
C ASP A 44 6.72 4.83 6.50
N LEU A 45 5.51 4.90 5.94
CA LEU A 45 5.24 5.64 4.69
C LEU A 45 5.50 7.14 4.80
N THR A 46 5.58 7.70 6.01
CA THR A 46 5.98 9.10 6.20
C THR A 46 7.45 9.33 5.84
N LEU A 47 8.30 8.32 6.03
CA LEU A 47 9.73 8.37 5.72
C LEU A 47 10.06 7.73 4.37
N TYR A 48 9.33 6.69 4.01
CA TYR A 48 9.57 5.85 2.84
C TYR A 48 8.29 5.65 2.00
N PRO A 49 7.74 6.74 1.40
CA PRO A 49 6.45 6.68 0.72
C PRO A 49 6.44 5.71 -0.47
N GLU A 50 7.59 5.45 -1.10
CA GLU A 50 7.77 4.50 -2.21
C GLU A 50 7.39 3.06 -1.84
N ARG A 51 7.54 2.69 -0.56
CA ARG A 51 7.19 1.35 -0.05
C ARG A 51 5.74 0.99 -0.28
N LEU A 52 4.85 1.98 -0.35
CA LEU A 52 3.45 1.76 -0.67
C LEU A 52 3.30 0.96 -1.98
N LYS A 53 4.05 1.34 -3.03
CA LYS A 53 3.99 0.68 -4.33
C LYS A 53 4.94 -0.51 -4.43
N ASP A 54 6.11 -0.41 -3.83
CA ASP A 54 7.18 -1.39 -4.01
C ASP A 54 6.88 -2.72 -3.28
N SER A 55 6.42 -2.64 -2.03
CA SER A 55 6.20 -3.78 -1.13
C SER A 55 4.81 -3.83 -0.51
N TYR A 56 4.37 -2.80 0.22
CA TYR A 56 3.22 -2.90 1.13
C TYR A 56 1.91 -3.24 0.42
N ARG A 57 1.66 -2.66 -0.76
CA ARG A 57 0.45 -3.01 -1.52
C ARG A 57 0.38 -4.51 -1.84
N LYS A 58 1.50 -5.14 -2.23
CA LYS A 58 1.54 -6.58 -2.53
C LYS A 58 1.34 -7.43 -1.28
N GLU A 59 1.91 -6.99 -0.16
CA GLU A 59 1.76 -7.66 1.14
C GLU A 59 0.32 -7.60 1.62
N TRP A 60 -0.33 -6.44 1.52
CA TRP A 60 -1.75 -6.27 1.85
C TRP A 60 -2.65 -7.12 0.96
N GLU A 61 -2.40 -7.20 -0.34
CA GLU A 61 -3.14 -8.09 -1.24
C GLU A 61 -3.03 -9.55 -0.82
N ALA A 62 -1.81 -10.03 -0.53
CA ALA A 62 -1.57 -11.41 -0.13
C ALA A 62 -2.28 -11.73 1.19
N TYR A 63 -2.22 -10.80 2.15
CA TYR A 63 -2.92 -10.91 3.42
C TYR A 63 -4.43 -11.01 3.24
N VAL A 64 -5.02 -10.04 2.52
CA VAL A 64 -6.47 -9.97 2.29
C VAL A 64 -6.96 -11.19 1.53
N LEU A 65 -6.22 -11.68 0.54
CA LEU A 65 -6.55 -12.91 -0.16
C LEU A 65 -6.59 -14.13 0.77
N LYS A 66 -5.61 -14.26 1.66
CA LYS A 66 -5.56 -15.36 2.64
C LYS A 66 -6.72 -15.27 3.63
N ALA A 67 -7.01 -14.08 4.14
CA ALA A 67 -8.11 -13.83 5.07
C ALA A 67 -9.47 -14.15 4.42
N LEU A 68 -9.72 -13.65 3.21
CA LEU A 68 -10.96 -13.94 2.46
C LEU A 68 -11.11 -15.43 2.13
N ALA A 69 -10.01 -16.10 1.77
CA ALA A 69 -10.01 -17.54 1.51
C ALA A 69 -10.34 -18.36 2.77
N PHE A 70 -10.00 -17.85 3.95
CA PHE A 70 -10.34 -18.46 5.23
C PHE A 70 -11.80 -18.18 5.59
N GLU A 71 -12.23 -16.93 5.48
CA GLU A 71 -13.60 -16.47 5.79
C GLU A 71 -14.65 -17.20 4.93
N ILE A 72 -14.43 -17.29 3.61
CA ILE A 72 -15.37 -17.96 2.69
C ILE A 72 -15.52 -19.47 2.95
N LYS A 73 -14.52 -20.10 3.59
CA LYS A 73 -14.58 -21.51 3.99
C LYS A 73 -15.42 -21.71 5.25
N GLN A 74 -15.51 -20.70 6.11
CA GLN A 74 -16.36 -20.74 7.30
C GLN A 74 -17.82 -20.44 6.96
N HIS A 75 -18.06 -19.57 5.97
CA HIS A 75 -19.39 -19.22 5.48
C HIS A 75 -19.85 -20.14 4.34
N THR A 76 -20.17 -21.40 4.68
CA THR A 76 -20.70 -22.40 3.73
C THR A 76 -22.20 -22.30 3.51
N ASP A 77 -22.89 -21.56 4.36
CA ASP A 77 -24.34 -21.35 4.39
C ASP A 77 -24.85 -20.37 3.33
N VAL A 78 -23.98 -19.50 2.81
CA VAL A 78 -24.32 -18.49 1.78
C VAL A 78 -23.66 -18.80 0.44
N SER A 79 -24.23 -18.33 -0.67
CA SER A 79 -23.59 -18.40 -1.98
C SER A 79 -22.34 -17.49 -2.07
N PRO A 80 -21.44 -17.70 -3.04
CA PRO A 80 -20.28 -16.81 -3.21
C PRO A 80 -20.66 -15.37 -3.51
N ALA A 81 -21.80 -15.13 -4.18
CA ALA A 81 -22.27 -13.78 -4.49
C ALA A 81 -22.76 -13.07 -3.22
N GLU A 82 -23.58 -13.74 -2.41
CA GLU A 82 -24.05 -13.20 -1.12
C GLU A 82 -22.89 -12.94 -0.16
N PHE A 83 -21.88 -13.81 -0.16
CA PHE A 83 -20.65 -13.59 0.62
C PHE A 83 -19.90 -12.33 0.17
N ILE A 84 -19.78 -12.10 -1.14
CA ILE A 84 -19.15 -10.88 -1.67
C ILE A 84 -19.92 -9.65 -1.21
N GLU A 85 -21.24 -9.62 -1.37
CA GLU A 85 -22.07 -8.50 -0.93
C GLU A 85 -21.92 -8.23 0.57
N LEU A 86 -21.94 -9.28 1.40
CA LEU A 86 -21.73 -9.17 2.84
C LEU A 86 -20.40 -8.49 3.16
N VAL A 87 -19.32 -8.94 2.53
CA VAL A 87 -17.97 -8.42 2.77
C VAL A 87 -17.84 -6.99 2.25
N MET A 88 -18.39 -6.68 1.08
CA MET A 88 -18.39 -5.31 0.53
C MET A 88 -19.13 -4.35 1.46
N ASN A 89 -20.29 -4.74 1.99
CA ASN A 89 -21.02 -3.93 2.98
C ASN A 89 -20.19 -3.69 4.25
N LYS A 90 -19.43 -4.68 4.73
CA LYS A 90 -18.51 -4.51 5.86
C LYS A 90 -17.39 -3.52 5.52
N VAL A 91 -16.81 -3.62 4.33
CA VAL A 91 -15.77 -2.69 3.86
C VAL A 91 -16.31 -1.26 3.77
N GLU A 92 -17.49 -1.06 3.19
CA GLU A 92 -18.14 0.25 3.13
C GLU A 92 -18.41 0.81 4.53
N ALA A 93 -18.86 -0.03 5.47
CA ALA A 93 -19.07 0.39 6.86
C ALA A 93 -17.75 0.83 7.53
N ILE A 94 -16.63 0.13 7.28
CA ILE A 94 -15.29 0.56 7.74
C ILE A 94 -14.93 1.90 7.11
N GLN A 95 -15.14 2.06 5.80
CA GLN A 95 -14.83 3.29 5.10
C GLN A 95 -15.63 4.49 5.62
N GLN A 96 -16.86 4.30 6.07
CA GLN A 96 -17.72 5.40 6.53
C GLN A 96 -17.57 5.70 8.02
N ASN A 97 -17.37 4.67 8.84
CA ASN A 97 -17.60 4.77 10.29
C ASN A 97 -16.40 4.38 11.17
N ASN A 98 -15.25 4.03 10.60
CA ASN A 98 -14.10 3.58 11.38
C ASN A 98 -13.00 4.66 11.46
N ASP A 99 -12.82 5.23 12.66
CA ASP A 99 -11.83 6.28 12.92
C ASP A 99 -10.38 5.82 12.67
N THR A 100 -10.06 4.57 13.00
CA THR A 100 -8.73 4.00 12.75
C THR A 100 -8.43 3.99 11.26
N TYR A 101 -9.37 3.48 10.44
CA TYR A 101 -9.27 3.50 9.00
C TYR A 101 -9.06 4.93 8.47
N GLN A 102 -9.85 5.90 8.92
CA GLN A 102 -9.71 7.29 8.48
C GLN A 102 -8.35 7.89 8.81
N ASN A 103 -7.79 7.56 9.97
CA ASN A 103 -6.46 8.02 10.38
C ASN A 103 -5.34 7.39 9.56
N LEU A 104 -5.41 6.08 9.29
CA LEU A 104 -4.45 5.38 8.43
C LEU A 104 -4.54 5.87 6.98
N LEU A 105 -5.76 6.02 6.45
CA LEU A 105 -6.04 6.48 5.10
C LEU A 105 -5.41 7.86 4.84
N ARG A 106 -5.49 8.78 5.81
CA ARG A 106 -4.87 10.11 5.71
C ARG A 106 -3.36 10.02 5.48
N GLN A 107 -2.68 9.10 6.14
CA GLN A 107 -1.23 8.89 6.00
C GLN A 107 -0.89 8.29 4.63
N VAL A 108 -1.68 7.33 4.16
CA VAL A 108 -1.54 6.77 2.80
C VAL A 108 -1.70 7.86 1.73
N HIS A 109 -2.72 8.71 1.85
CA HIS A 109 -2.91 9.82 0.92
C HIS A 109 -1.76 10.82 0.97
N HIS A 110 -1.24 11.12 2.16
CA HIS A 110 -0.07 11.98 2.30
C HIS A 110 1.15 11.38 1.56
N ALA A 111 1.45 10.09 1.77
CA ALA A 111 2.52 9.39 1.07
C ALA A 111 2.33 9.38 -0.45
N LYS A 112 1.11 9.14 -0.94
CA LYS A 112 0.77 9.20 -2.38
C LYS A 112 1.03 10.60 -2.95
N SER A 113 0.65 11.64 -2.21
CA SER A 113 0.87 13.03 -2.63
C SER A 113 2.36 13.37 -2.79
N ILE A 114 3.22 12.87 -1.88
CA ILE A 114 4.69 13.03 -2.00
C ILE A 114 5.20 12.37 -3.29
N LEU A 115 4.81 11.12 -3.56
CA LEU A 115 5.23 10.39 -4.76
C LEU A 115 4.73 10.99 -6.07
N GLN A 116 3.58 11.66 -6.04
CA GLN A 116 2.94 12.28 -7.21
C GLN A 116 3.39 13.73 -7.43
N SER A 117 3.93 14.38 -6.40
CA SER A 117 4.47 15.72 -6.54
C SER A 117 5.73 15.67 -7.41
N GLU A 118 5.80 16.50 -8.45
CA GLU A 118 7.00 16.68 -9.30
C GLU A 118 8.20 17.27 -8.53
N ASN A 119 8.08 17.45 -7.21
CA ASN A 119 9.04 18.09 -6.31
C ASN A 119 9.87 17.09 -5.50
N THR A 120 10.09 15.87 -6.00
CA THR A 120 11.15 15.03 -5.46
C THR A 120 12.48 15.69 -5.81
N VAL A 121 12.97 16.52 -4.89
CA VAL A 121 14.27 17.17 -5.01
C VAL A 121 15.32 16.07 -5.18
N VAL A 122 15.78 15.86 -6.41
CA VAL A 122 16.83 14.90 -6.70
C VAL A 122 18.06 15.38 -5.94
N PHE A 123 18.44 14.59 -4.95
CA PHE A 123 19.61 14.87 -4.15
C PHE A 123 20.86 14.34 -4.88
N PRO A 124 21.97 15.12 -4.95
CA PRO A 124 22.15 16.46 -4.42
C PRO A 124 21.45 17.55 -5.23
N THR A 125 20.87 18.54 -4.52
CA THR A 125 20.29 19.75 -5.13
C THR A 125 21.32 20.46 -6.03
N PRO A 126 20.90 21.24 -7.04
CA PRO A 126 21.84 22.01 -7.88
C PRO A 126 22.79 22.89 -7.05
N MET A 127 22.30 23.53 -5.99
CA MET A 127 23.13 24.32 -5.09
C MET A 127 24.14 23.45 -4.32
N ARG A 128 23.74 22.26 -3.86
CA ARG A 128 24.68 21.35 -3.21
C ARG A 128 25.68 20.76 -4.20
N GLN A 129 25.31 20.55 -5.47
CA GLN A 129 26.26 20.18 -6.53
C GLN A 129 27.30 21.28 -6.75
N GLN A 130 26.87 22.54 -6.82
CA GLN A 130 27.78 23.70 -6.92
C GLN A 130 28.71 23.79 -5.71
N LEU A 131 28.19 23.69 -4.49
CA LEU A 131 29.01 23.69 -3.26
C LEU A 131 29.96 22.49 -3.21
N THR A 132 29.52 21.30 -3.61
CA THR A 132 30.38 20.11 -3.67
C THR A 132 31.50 20.32 -4.68
N ALA A 133 31.21 20.90 -5.85
CA ALA A 133 32.22 21.20 -6.87
C ALA A 133 33.32 22.15 -6.37
N PHE A 134 32.98 23.11 -5.50
CA PHE A 134 33.96 23.99 -4.85
C PHE A 134 34.84 23.27 -3.81
N LEU A 135 34.32 22.22 -3.19
CA LEU A 135 35.02 21.45 -2.16
C LEU A 135 35.87 20.30 -2.74
N LEU A 136 35.72 19.99 -4.03
CA LEU A 136 36.58 19.02 -4.71
C LEU A 136 37.98 19.61 -4.90
N PRO A 137 39.06 18.89 -4.51
CA PRO A 137 40.42 19.34 -4.75
C PRO A 137 40.68 19.47 -6.26
N ILE A 138 41.36 20.54 -6.68
CA ILE A 138 41.63 20.94 -8.09
C ILE A 138 42.49 19.91 -8.86
N THR A 139 42.78 18.73 -8.29
CA THR A 139 43.80 17.80 -8.81
C THR A 139 43.35 16.86 -9.92
N THR A 140 42.13 16.95 -10.49
CA THR A 140 41.71 16.05 -11.58
C THR A 140 41.20 16.75 -12.85
N ILE A 141 41.63 17.98 -13.13
CA ILE A 141 41.45 18.57 -14.46
C ILE A 141 42.69 18.25 -15.30
N SER A 142 42.68 17.08 -15.96
CA SER A 142 43.62 16.86 -17.06
C SER A 142 43.11 17.66 -18.28
N PRO A 143 43.91 18.56 -18.87
CA PRO A 143 43.46 19.35 -20.01
C PRO A 143 43.26 18.46 -21.25
N PRO A 144 42.36 18.85 -22.18
CA PRO A 144 42.12 18.07 -23.40
C PRO A 144 43.37 18.08 -24.28
N LYS A 145 43.74 16.91 -24.81
CA LYS A 145 44.78 16.78 -25.84
C LYS A 145 44.27 17.45 -27.13
N LYS A 146 45.11 18.32 -27.69
CA LYS A 146 44.95 18.94 -29.01
C LYS A 146 44.88 17.90 -30.12
#